data_AF-A0A0R3LT08-F1
#
_entry.id   AF-A0A0R3LT08-F1
#
_cell.length_a   1.000
_cell.length_b   1.000
_cell.length_c   1.000
_cell.angle_alpha   90.00
_cell.angle_beta   90.00
_cell.angle_gamma   90.00
#
_symmetry.space_group_name_H-M   'P 1'
#
loop_
_entity.id
_entity.type
_entity.pdbx_description
1 polymer ?
#
loop_
_entity_poly.entity_id
_entity_poly.type
_entity_poly.pdbx_seq_one_letter_code
_entity_poly.pdbx_strand_id
1 'polypeptide(L)'
;MSGSERISRDAIIKAIGDVDDVTIANIIATGATTDELAEAQAWMANDEPLLNSGRPLATGRVRELVDILSELEPDDDDYDAGSAAGPSITQG
;
A
#
# COMPACT_ATOMS: atom_id res chain seq x y z
N MET A 1 -4.58 -24.66 0.67
CA MET A 1 -4.69 -24.06 -0.67
C MET A 1 -3.31 -23.54 -1.03
N SER A 2 -2.71 -24.00 -2.13
CA SER A 2 -1.35 -23.56 -2.51
C SER A 2 -1.43 -22.18 -3.16
N GLY A 3 -0.85 -21.15 -2.55
CA GLY A 3 -0.77 -19.80 -3.10
C GLY A 3 0.32 -19.62 -4.16
N SER A 4 0.53 -20.63 -5.01
CA SER A 4 1.46 -20.57 -6.15
C SER A 4 0.79 -20.16 -7.47
N GLU A 5 -0.49 -19.83 -7.45
CA GLU A 5 -1.20 -19.39 -8.65
C GLU A 5 -0.91 -17.91 -8.92
N ARG A 6 -0.74 -17.59 -10.21
CA ARG A 6 -0.56 -16.21 -10.68
C ARG A 6 -1.74 -15.38 -10.23
N ILE A 7 -1.45 -14.15 -9.84
CA ILE A 7 -2.48 -13.26 -9.33
C ILE A 7 -3.54 -12.97 -10.39
N SER A 8 -4.81 -12.97 -9.98
CA SER A 8 -5.95 -12.72 -10.84
C SER A 8 -6.58 -11.35 -10.53
N ARG A 9 -7.31 -10.78 -11.48
CA ARG A 9 -8.04 -9.52 -11.31
C ARG A 9 -8.93 -9.54 -10.06
N ASP A 10 -9.72 -10.60 -9.87
CA ASP A 10 -10.57 -10.76 -8.68
C ASP A 10 -9.77 -10.76 -7.37
N ALA A 11 -8.59 -11.41 -7.36
CA ALA A 11 -7.74 -11.42 -6.17
C ALA A 11 -7.19 -10.02 -5.86
N ILE A 12 -6.83 -9.25 -6.89
CA ILE A 12 -6.36 -7.87 -6.76
C ILE A 12 -7.47 -6.98 -6.18
N ILE A 13 -8.67 -7.00 -6.78
CA ILE A 13 -9.81 -6.19 -6.32
C ILE A 13 -10.21 -6.58 -4.89
N LYS A 14 -10.19 -7.87 -4.57
CA LYS A 14 -10.51 -8.33 -3.21
C LYS A 14 -9.48 -7.88 -2.18
N ALA A 15 -8.21 -7.78 -2.57
CA ALA A 15 -7.12 -7.46 -1.66
C ALA A 15 -6.95 -5.95 -1.47
N ILE A 16 -7.00 -5.15 -2.54
CA ILE A 16 -6.69 -3.71 -2.51
C ILE A 16 -7.98 -2.88 -2.51
N GLY A 17 -9.09 -3.43 -3.00
CA GLY A 17 -10.35 -2.71 -3.19
C GLY A 17 -10.53 -2.25 -4.64
N ASP A 18 -11.27 -1.16 -4.82
CA ASP A 18 -11.55 -0.61 -6.14
C ASP A 18 -10.26 0.03 -6.71
N VAL A 19 -9.73 -0.55 -7.77
CA VAL A 19 -8.51 -0.10 -8.45
C VAL A 19 -8.73 -0.07 -9.95
N ASP A 20 -8.08 0.86 -10.63
CA ASP A 20 -8.22 1.00 -12.09
C ASP A 20 -7.63 -0.20 -12.85
N ASP A 21 -8.20 -0.49 -14.03
CA ASP A 21 -7.76 -1.58 -14.91
C ASP A 21 -6.27 -1.49 -15.31
N VAL A 22 -5.71 -0.28 -15.38
CA VAL A 22 -4.29 -0.04 -15.66
C VAL A 22 -3.42 -0.60 -14.53
N THR A 23 -3.78 -0.30 -13.28
CA THR A 23 -3.10 -0.81 -12.09
C THR A 23 -3.18 -2.32 -12.01
N ILE A 24 -4.37 -2.88 -12.28
CA ILE A 24 -4.58 -4.34 -12.33
C ILE A 24 -3.66 -4.97 -13.37
N ALA A 25 -3.56 -4.37 -14.56
CA ALA A 25 -2.68 -4.86 -15.62
C ALA A 25 -1.19 -4.82 -15.21
N ASN A 26 -0.75 -3.76 -14.54
CA ASN A 26 0.62 -3.63 -14.05
C ASN A 26 0.94 -4.72 -13.01
N ILE A 27 0.06 -4.94 -12.04
CA ILE A 27 0.22 -5.98 -11.02
C ILE A 27 0.28 -7.37 -11.68
N ILE A 28 -0.57 -7.67 -12.65
CA ILE A 28 -0.54 -8.96 -13.39
C ILE A 28 0.75 -9.10 -14.22
N ALA A 29 1.26 -7.99 -14.76
CA ALA A 29 2.48 -7.95 -15.56
C ALA A 29 3.75 -8.25 -14.75
N THR A 30 3.78 -7.94 -13.45
CA THR A 30 4.88 -8.34 -12.54
C THR A 30 5.09 -9.87 -12.50
N GLY A 31 4.06 -10.64 -12.87
CA GLY A 31 4.08 -12.09 -12.80
C GLY A 31 3.98 -12.64 -11.38
N ALA A 32 3.61 -11.80 -10.42
CA ALA A 32 3.49 -12.18 -9.02
C ALA A 32 2.32 -13.14 -8.75
N THR A 33 2.41 -13.78 -7.60
CA THR A 33 1.41 -14.66 -7.01
C THR A 33 0.57 -13.93 -5.97
N THR A 34 -0.57 -14.51 -5.61
CA THR A 34 -1.43 -13.96 -4.56
C THR A 34 -0.72 -13.89 -3.20
N ASP A 35 0.18 -14.84 -2.91
CA ASP A 35 0.99 -14.83 -1.68
C ASP A 35 1.96 -13.63 -1.66
N GLU A 36 2.61 -13.33 -2.80
CA GLU A 36 3.50 -12.17 -2.93
C GLU A 36 2.74 -10.83 -2.79
N LEU A 37 1.49 -10.74 -3.25
CA LEU A 37 0.65 -9.55 -3.01
C LEU A 37 0.27 -9.41 -1.53
N ALA A 38 -0.11 -10.50 -0.89
CA ALA A 38 -0.42 -10.48 0.54
C ALA A 38 0.81 -10.07 1.37
N GLU A 39 2.00 -10.52 0.98
CA GLU A 39 3.26 -10.08 1.61
C GLU A 39 3.51 -8.59 1.39
N ALA A 40 3.33 -8.08 0.16
CA ALA A 40 3.48 -6.65 -0.14
C ALA A 40 2.52 -5.77 0.68
N GLN A 41 1.26 -6.19 0.85
CA GLN A 41 0.33 -5.47 1.72
C GLN A 41 0.73 -5.52 3.20
N ALA A 42 1.27 -6.63 3.67
CA ALA A 42 1.78 -6.72 5.03
C ALA A 42 2.99 -5.79 5.27
N TRP A 43 3.75 -5.47 4.21
CA TRP A 43 4.78 -4.42 4.25
C TRP A 43 4.18 -3.02 4.31
N MET A 44 3.17 -2.72 3.49
CA MET A 44 2.49 -1.41 3.49
C MET A 44 1.78 -1.11 4.83
N ALA A 45 1.12 -2.10 5.41
CA ALA A 45 0.34 -1.95 6.64
C ALA A 45 1.19 -1.83 7.94
N ASN A 46 2.52 -1.96 7.86
CA ASN A 46 3.41 -1.75 9.01
C ASN A 46 4.29 -0.52 8.77
N ASP A 47 4.06 0.55 9.54
CA ASP A 47 4.77 1.84 9.46
C ASP A 47 6.29 1.75 9.69
N GLU A 48 6.71 0.85 10.58
CA GLU A 48 8.11 0.42 10.59
C GLU A 48 8.19 -0.86 9.77
N PRO A 49 9.11 -0.93 8.79
CA PRO A 49 9.34 -2.18 8.09
C PRO A 49 9.60 -3.25 9.17
N LEU A 50 9.25 -4.51 8.92
CA LEU A 50 9.43 -5.65 9.84
C LEU A 50 10.89 -5.86 10.34
N LEU A 51 11.78 -4.87 10.17
CA LEU A 51 13.04 -4.61 10.84
C LEU A 51 13.03 -4.92 12.34
N ASN A 52 11.97 -4.62 13.10
CA ASN A 52 11.91 -5.02 14.52
C ASN A 52 11.77 -6.54 14.73
N SER A 53 11.41 -7.29 13.68
CA SER A 53 11.39 -8.77 13.65
C SER A 53 12.60 -9.38 12.92
N GLY A 54 13.58 -8.57 12.49
CA GLY A 54 14.77 -9.05 11.78
C GLY A 54 14.50 -9.62 10.38
N ARG A 55 13.37 -9.30 9.75
CA ARG A 55 13.04 -9.76 8.39
C ARG A 55 13.78 -8.90 7.35
N PRO A 56 14.40 -9.52 6.33
CA PRO A 56 15.04 -8.79 5.24
C PRO A 56 13.99 -7.96 4.48
N LEU A 57 14.41 -6.81 3.95
CA LEU A 57 13.57 -5.94 3.12
C LEU A 57 12.88 -6.74 2.00
N ALA A 58 11.69 -6.29 1.58
CA ALA A 58 11.05 -6.81 0.37
C ALA A 58 12.04 -6.77 -0.81
N THR A 59 12.16 -7.89 -1.53
CA THR A 59 13.02 -8.03 -2.71
C THR A 59 12.28 -8.71 -3.85
N GLY A 60 12.78 -8.53 -5.08
CA GLY A 60 12.15 -9.10 -6.27
C GLY A 60 10.75 -8.55 -6.51
N ARG A 61 9.81 -9.44 -6.84
CA ARG A 61 8.42 -9.08 -7.19
C ARG A 61 7.67 -8.41 -6.04
N VAL A 62 7.92 -8.83 -4.79
CA VAL A 62 7.28 -8.23 -3.61
C VAL A 62 7.63 -6.75 -3.52
N ARG A 63 8.88 -6.37 -3.80
CA ARG A 63 9.29 -4.96 -3.79
C ARG A 63 8.61 -4.15 -4.88
N GLU A 64 8.53 -4.70 -6.09
CA GLU A 64 7.84 -4.05 -7.21
C GLU A 64 6.35 -3.85 -6.92
N LEU A 65 5.71 -4.82 -6.26
CA LEU A 65 4.33 -4.67 -5.79
C LEU A 65 4.21 -3.58 -4.72
N VAL A 66 5.12 -3.51 -3.76
CA VAL A 66 5.13 -2.44 -2.75
C VAL A 66 5.19 -1.07 -3.43
N ASP A 67 6.12 -0.85 -4.37
CA ASP A 67 6.22 0.42 -5.11
C ASP A 67 4.90 0.77 -5.82
N ILE A 68 4.29 -0.18 -6.55
CA ILE A 68 3.01 0.04 -7.23
C ILE A 68 1.89 0.38 -6.24
N LEU A 69 1.83 -0.28 -5.08
CA LEU A 69 0.80 -0.05 -4.07
C LEU A 69 1.00 1.29 -3.34
N SER A 70 2.25 1.68 -3.06
CA SER A 70 2.56 2.99 -2.48
C SER A 70 2.15 4.15 -3.36
N GLU A 71 2.14 3.98 -4.69
CA GLU A 71 1.63 4.98 -5.62
C GLU A 71 0.08 5.11 -5.58
N LEU A 72 -0.63 4.13 -5.02
CA LEU A 72 -2.10 4.11 -4.95
C LEU A 72 -2.63 4.65 -3.62
N GLU A 73 -1.92 4.43 -2.52
CA GLU A 73 -2.30 5.05 -1.25
C GLU A 73 -2.03 6.56 -1.38
N PRO A 74 -3.05 7.41 -1.18
CA PRO A 74 -2.78 8.83 -1.05
C PRO A 74 -1.85 9.00 0.13
N ASP A 75 -0.75 9.75 -0.02
CA ASP A 75 0.11 10.11 1.11
C ASP A 75 -0.78 10.67 2.22
N ASP A 76 -1.00 9.92 3.31
CA ASP A 76 -1.78 10.33 4.49
C ASP A 76 -1.04 11.44 5.29
N ASP A 77 -0.11 12.14 4.62
CA ASP A 77 0.71 13.25 5.11
C ASP A 77 0.10 14.63 4.76
N ASP A 78 -1.05 14.69 4.09
CA ASP A 78 -1.79 15.95 3.85
C ASP A 78 -2.71 16.36 5.02
N TYR A 79 -2.23 16.21 6.26
CA TYR A 79 -2.67 17.09 7.35
C TYR A 79 -1.87 18.39 7.29
N ASP A 80 -2.07 19.15 6.19
CA ASP A 80 -1.62 20.53 6.10
C ASP A 80 -2.21 21.34 7.26
N ALA A 81 -1.31 22.08 7.90
CA ALA A 81 -1.55 22.92 9.04
C ALA A 81 -2.44 24.12 8.67
N GLY A 82 -3.76 23.89 8.64
CA GLY A 82 -4.75 24.88 8.17
C GLY A 82 -5.63 25.56 9.24
N SER A 83 -5.42 25.33 10.54
CA SER A 83 -6.16 26.07 11.58
C SER A 83 -5.23 26.96 12.42
N ALA A 84 -4.54 27.86 11.71
CA ALA A 84 -3.86 29.00 12.29
C ALA A 84 -4.83 29.86 13.12
N ALA A 85 -4.28 30.42 14.18
CA ALA A 85 -4.95 31.29 15.12
C ALA A 85 -5.66 32.50 14.47
N GLY A 86 -6.84 32.82 14.99
CA GLY A 86 -7.53 34.10 14.87
C GLY A 86 -8.30 34.37 16.17
N PRO A 87 -8.34 35.61 16.68
CA PRO A 87 -7.93 35.94 18.04
C PRO A 87 -8.99 35.71 19.10
N SER A 88 -8.52 35.43 20.33
CA SER A 88 -9.26 35.71 21.56
C SER A 88 -9.62 37.19 21.62
N ILE A 89 -10.82 37.55 21.17
CA ILE A 89 -11.45 38.80 21.56
C ILE A 89 -12.01 38.63 22.97
N THR A 90 -11.23 39.09 23.94
CA THR A 90 -11.74 39.51 25.24
C THR A 90 -12.55 40.79 25.05
N GLN A 91 -13.82 40.77 25.47
CA GLN A 91 -14.68 41.94 25.65
C GLN A 91 -15.82 41.51 26.58
N GLY A 92 -16.08 42.11 27.74
CA GLY A 92 -15.49 43.17 28.54
C GLY A 92 -16.30 43.25 29.83
#